data_AF-A0A7S2QX98-F1
#
_entry.id   AF-A0A7S2QX98-F1
#
_cell.length_a   1.000
_cell.length_b   1.000
_cell.length_c   1.000
_cell.angle_alpha   90.00
_cell.angle_beta   90.00
_cell.angle_gamma   90.00
#
_symmetry.space_group_name_H-M   'P 1'
#
loop_
_entity.id
_entity.type
_entity.pdbx_description
1 polymer ?
#
loop_
_entity_poly.entity_id
_entity_poly.type
_entity_poly.pdbx_seq_one_letter_code
_entity_poly.pdbx_strand_id
1 'polypeptide(L)'
;DADGVVVAWDVRTRRMVGAPTRAHGASSGVLSMRSVARGVATQGRDGSVKFWALPGDGDGGDGEAVAAALGTEDVDARVSAGASRSFCRLASDEGEYVACAGAADGSIVVMRASDGKIVCVAPAVGGGDGDKDEDAKVGMATCVAFVPSRKTTPMVFAGYEDGSVILWALDIIDGENPASTGLARVMWRARAHSETVLCASADASGTGAMSGGADGAAV
;
A
#
# COMPACT_ATOMS: atom_id res chain seq x y z
N ASP A 1 -9.38 -7.13 -13.03
CA ASP A 1 -9.10 -8.50 -13.54
C ASP A 1 -7.65 -8.57 -14.05
N ALA A 2 -7.29 -9.56 -14.85
CA ALA A 2 -5.95 -9.69 -15.45
C ALA A 2 -5.67 -8.65 -16.55
N ASP A 3 -6.72 -8.05 -17.13
CA ASP A 3 -6.62 -7.02 -18.16
C ASP A 3 -6.51 -5.61 -17.57
N GLY A 4 -6.51 -5.48 -16.24
CA GLY A 4 -6.44 -4.19 -15.55
C GLY A 4 -7.80 -3.48 -15.47
N VAL A 5 -8.90 -4.19 -15.70
CA VAL A 5 -10.26 -3.64 -15.63
C VAL A 5 -10.81 -3.78 -14.20
N VAL A 6 -11.46 -2.73 -13.72
CA VAL A 6 -12.21 -2.72 -12.45
C VAL A 6 -13.69 -2.57 -12.75
N VAL A 7 -14.52 -3.20 -11.90
CA VAL A 7 -15.97 -3.20 -12.04
C VAL A 7 -16.59 -2.85 -10.70
N ALA A 8 -17.45 -1.84 -10.71
CA ALA A 8 -18.23 -1.45 -9.56
C ALA A 8 -19.55 -2.23 -9.50
N TRP A 9 -19.96 -2.62 -8.30
CA TRP A 9 -21.18 -3.37 -8.07
C TRP A 9 -22.00 -2.74 -6.95
N ASP A 10 -23.30 -2.59 -7.17
CA ASP A 10 -24.27 -2.35 -6.11
C ASP A 10 -24.69 -3.71 -5.57
N VAL A 11 -24.28 -4.01 -4.34
CA VAL A 11 -24.55 -5.28 -3.66
C VAL A 11 -26.04 -5.42 -3.30
N ARG A 12 -26.75 -4.30 -3.06
CA ARG A 12 -28.17 -4.29 -2.72
C ARG A 12 -29.03 -4.63 -3.94
N THR A 13 -28.74 -4.02 -5.08
CA THR A 13 -29.48 -4.30 -6.34
C THR A 13 -28.90 -5.46 -7.13
N ARG A 14 -27.70 -5.95 -6.75
CA ARG A 14 -26.95 -7.02 -7.41
C ARG A 14 -26.64 -6.70 -8.87
N ARG A 15 -26.39 -5.43 -9.18
CA ARG A 15 -26.13 -4.95 -10.54
C ARG A 15 -24.78 -4.25 -10.62
N MET A 16 -24.19 -4.32 -11.80
CA MET A 16 -23.03 -3.50 -12.14
C MET A 16 -23.44 -2.04 -12.13
N VAL A 17 -22.54 -1.22 -11.63
CA VAL A 17 -22.69 0.21 -11.46
C VAL A 17 -21.75 0.87 -12.47
N GLY A 18 -22.32 1.61 -13.44
CA GLY A 18 -21.56 2.17 -14.56
C GLY A 18 -21.02 1.11 -15.54
N ALA A 19 -20.10 1.51 -16.41
CA ALA A 19 -19.40 0.61 -17.32
C ALA A 19 -18.10 0.09 -16.67
N PRO A 20 -17.59 -1.08 -17.06
CA PRO A 20 -16.25 -1.52 -16.65
C PRO A 20 -15.19 -0.48 -17.04
N THR A 21 -14.33 -0.13 -16.08
CA THR A 21 -13.34 0.95 -16.26
C THR A 21 -11.94 0.35 -16.28
N ARG A 22 -11.11 0.81 -17.22
CA ARG A 22 -9.70 0.40 -17.29
C ARG A 22 -8.89 1.18 -16.25
N ALA A 23 -8.59 0.53 -15.14
CA ALA A 23 -7.70 1.07 -14.12
C ALA A 23 -6.23 1.01 -14.58
N HIS A 24 -5.77 -0.16 -14.97
CA HIS A 24 -4.34 -0.40 -15.24
C HIS A 24 -4.10 -0.75 -16.71
N GLY A 25 -2.85 -0.67 -17.14
CA GLY A 25 -2.43 -1.02 -18.50
C GLY A 25 -2.90 -2.43 -18.90
N ALA A 26 -3.12 -2.64 -20.21
CA ALA A 26 -3.45 -3.96 -20.72
C ALA A 26 -2.36 -4.96 -20.30
N SER A 27 -2.75 -6.14 -19.79
CA SER A 27 -1.89 -7.18 -19.18
C SER A 27 -1.22 -6.83 -17.83
N SER A 28 -1.41 -5.63 -17.29
CA SER A 28 -0.88 -5.27 -15.97
C SER A 28 -1.71 -5.86 -14.83
N GLY A 29 -2.97 -6.19 -15.11
CA GLY A 29 -3.91 -6.70 -14.12
C GLY A 29 -4.18 -5.75 -12.95
N VAL A 30 -5.03 -6.20 -12.03
CA VAL A 30 -5.27 -5.57 -10.72
C VAL A 30 -4.69 -6.51 -9.66
N LEU A 31 -3.62 -6.08 -8.99
CA LEU A 31 -2.92 -6.87 -7.96
C LEU A 31 -3.59 -6.78 -6.60
N SER A 32 -4.11 -5.60 -6.24
CA SER A 32 -4.71 -5.35 -4.94
C SER A 32 -5.73 -4.22 -5.04
N MET A 33 -6.74 -4.29 -4.19
CA MET A 33 -7.72 -3.23 -3.95
C MET A 33 -7.86 -3.05 -2.44
N ARG A 34 -7.93 -1.80 -1.97
CA ARG A 34 -8.13 -1.44 -0.55
C ARG A 34 -9.07 -0.26 -0.43
N SER A 35 -9.88 -0.24 0.62
CA SER A 35 -10.61 0.96 1.04
C SER A 35 -9.63 2.02 1.53
N VAL A 36 -10.01 3.28 1.32
CA VAL A 36 -9.39 4.48 1.88
C VAL A 36 -10.51 5.39 2.38
N ALA A 37 -10.20 6.41 3.18
CA ALA A 37 -11.17 7.25 3.89
C ALA A 37 -12.31 7.78 3.00
N ARG A 38 -12.04 8.07 1.73
CA ARG A 38 -13.01 8.61 0.76
C ARG A 38 -13.09 7.79 -0.52
N GLY A 39 -12.85 6.49 -0.45
CA GLY A 39 -13.06 5.61 -1.60
C GLY A 39 -12.19 4.36 -1.62
N VAL A 40 -11.58 4.07 -2.77
CA VAL A 40 -10.81 2.85 -3.03
C VAL A 40 -9.47 3.18 -3.68
N ALA A 41 -8.43 2.43 -3.33
CA ALA A 41 -7.15 2.42 -4.03
C ALA A 41 -6.96 1.09 -4.78
N THR A 42 -6.46 1.14 -6.02
CA THR A 42 -6.13 -0.03 -6.85
C THR A 42 -4.67 -0.01 -7.27
N GLN A 43 -4.01 -1.17 -7.21
CA GLN A 43 -2.60 -1.33 -7.61
C GLN A 43 -2.50 -2.26 -8.82
N GLY A 44 -1.71 -1.87 -9.82
CA GLY A 44 -1.40 -2.67 -11.00
C GLY A 44 0.04 -3.16 -11.02
N ARG A 45 0.34 -4.14 -11.89
CA ARG A 45 1.74 -4.53 -12.19
C ARG A 45 2.49 -3.49 -13.03
N ASP A 46 1.80 -2.46 -13.51
CA ASP A 46 2.40 -1.31 -14.18
C ASP A 46 3.12 -0.36 -13.19
N GLY A 47 3.10 -0.66 -11.89
CA GLY A 47 3.71 0.16 -10.85
C GLY A 47 2.82 1.33 -10.44
N SER A 48 1.64 1.51 -11.03
CA SER A 48 0.74 2.59 -10.64
C SER A 48 -0.18 2.19 -9.49
N VAL A 49 -0.46 3.16 -8.63
CA VAL A 49 -1.60 3.14 -7.73
C VAL A 49 -2.59 4.20 -8.20
N LYS A 50 -3.87 3.83 -8.25
CA LYS A 50 -4.98 4.71 -8.64
C LYS A 50 -5.97 4.81 -7.51
N PHE A 51 -6.45 6.03 -7.26
CA PHE A 51 -7.44 6.33 -6.24
C PHE A 51 -8.77 6.66 -6.90
N TRP A 52 -9.84 6.15 -6.33
CA TRP A 52 -11.20 6.25 -6.84
C TRP A 52 -12.05 6.82 -5.73
N ALA A 53 -12.64 8.00 -5.94
CA ALA A 53 -13.55 8.57 -4.97
C ALA A 53 -14.85 7.75 -4.93
N LEU A 54 -15.35 7.47 -3.73
CA LEU A 54 -16.72 7.00 -3.55
C LEU A 54 -17.55 8.16 -2.99
N PRO A 55 -18.82 8.34 -3.42
CA PRO A 55 -19.70 9.32 -2.79
C PRO A 55 -19.84 8.95 -1.31
N GLY A 56 -19.67 9.94 -0.43
CA GLY A 56 -19.79 9.72 1.00
C GLY A 56 -21.21 9.33 1.42
N ASP A 57 -21.34 8.76 2.61
CA ASP A 57 -22.62 8.40 3.27
C ASP A 57 -23.41 9.65 3.73
N GLY A 58 -23.51 10.68 2.89
CA GLY A 58 -24.35 11.84 3.13
C GLY A 58 -25.80 11.49 2.81
N ASP A 59 -26.60 11.28 3.86
CA ASP A 59 -28.06 11.25 3.91
C ASP A 59 -28.78 10.93 2.58
N GLY A 60 -29.04 9.64 2.35
CA GLY A 60 -30.06 9.19 1.38
C GLY A 60 -29.66 9.08 -0.10
N GLY A 61 -28.37 9.03 -0.44
CA GLY A 61 -27.90 8.85 -1.82
C GLY A 61 -28.21 7.46 -2.41
N ASP A 62 -29.14 7.44 -3.34
CA ASP A 62 -29.38 6.41 -4.34
C ASP A 62 -28.08 5.82 -4.94
N GLY A 63 -28.10 4.51 -5.26
CA GLY A 63 -26.98 3.83 -5.93
C GLY A 63 -26.56 4.44 -7.28
N GLU A 64 -27.31 5.43 -7.77
CA GLU A 64 -27.02 6.27 -8.93
C GLU A 64 -25.89 7.27 -8.67
N ALA A 65 -25.73 7.78 -7.44
CA ALA A 65 -24.59 8.62 -7.07
C ALA A 65 -23.26 7.83 -7.07
N VAL A 66 -23.29 6.58 -6.59
CA VAL A 66 -22.15 5.65 -6.65
C VAL A 66 -21.83 5.27 -8.11
N ALA A 67 -22.86 5.20 -8.97
CA ALA A 67 -22.71 5.02 -10.42
C ALA A 67 -22.09 6.22 -11.13
N ALA A 68 -22.49 7.43 -10.75
CA ALA A 68 -21.93 8.65 -11.31
C ALA A 68 -20.46 8.84 -10.90
N ALA A 69 -20.11 8.60 -9.62
CA ALA A 69 -18.74 8.78 -9.12
C ALA A 69 -17.75 7.70 -9.59
N LEU A 70 -18.21 6.49 -9.89
CA LEU A 70 -17.37 5.43 -10.48
C LEU A 70 -17.33 5.48 -12.02
N GLY A 71 -18.26 6.23 -12.63
CA GLY A 71 -18.39 6.42 -14.07
C GLY A 71 -17.70 7.66 -14.63
N THR A 72 -17.24 8.59 -13.78
CA THR A 72 -16.43 9.74 -14.19
C THR A 72 -14.99 9.56 -13.70
N GLU A 73 -14.04 9.79 -14.61
CA GLU A 73 -12.58 9.77 -14.36
C GLU A 73 -12.13 10.95 -13.47
N ASP A 74 -12.87 11.29 -12.40
CA ASP A 74 -12.84 12.65 -11.86
C ASP A 74 -11.87 12.90 -10.69
N VAL A 75 -10.93 11.99 -10.42
CA VAL A 75 -9.66 12.36 -9.79
C VAL A 75 -8.55 11.48 -10.34
N ASP A 76 -7.94 11.91 -11.44
CA ASP A 76 -6.77 11.27 -12.04
C ASP A 76 -5.50 11.53 -11.22
N ALA A 77 -5.51 11.15 -9.93
CA ALA A 77 -4.28 11.03 -9.14
C ALA A 77 -3.54 9.77 -9.61
N ARG A 78 -3.01 9.81 -10.84
CA ARG A 78 -2.08 8.81 -11.37
C ARG A 78 -0.78 9.01 -10.63
N VAL A 79 -0.54 8.20 -9.61
CA VAL A 79 0.78 8.19 -8.99
C VAL A 79 1.49 6.93 -9.42
N SER A 80 2.53 7.15 -10.21
CA SER A 80 3.57 6.17 -10.43
C SER A 80 4.28 5.98 -9.09
N ALA A 81 3.81 5.02 -8.28
CA ALA A 81 4.71 4.42 -7.32
C ALA A 81 5.90 3.90 -8.13
N GLY A 82 7.12 4.07 -7.61
CA GLY A 82 8.31 3.56 -8.27
C GLY A 82 8.07 2.11 -8.72
N ALA A 83 8.59 1.76 -9.90
CA ALA A 83 8.27 0.52 -10.57
C ALA A 83 8.76 -0.70 -9.77
N SER A 84 8.00 -1.14 -8.77
CA SER A 84 8.27 -2.39 -8.08
C SER A 84 7.51 -3.51 -8.77
N ARG A 85 8.27 -4.37 -9.44
CA ARG A 85 7.84 -5.69 -9.94
C ARG A 85 7.60 -6.70 -8.80
N SER A 86 7.59 -6.25 -7.54
CA SER A 86 7.28 -7.08 -6.39
C SER A 86 5.79 -7.48 -6.39
N PHE A 87 5.49 -8.70 -5.93
CA PHE A 87 4.13 -9.13 -5.64
C PHE A 87 3.56 -8.51 -4.35
N CYS A 88 4.26 -7.55 -3.77
CA CYS A 88 3.85 -6.81 -2.58
C CYS A 88 2.55 -6.04 -2.83
N ARG A 89 1.47 -6.54 -2.23
CA ARG A 89 0.16 -5.90 -2.29
C ARG A 89 0.14 -4.63 -1.45
N LEU A 90 -0.53 -3.61 -1.97
CA LEU A 90 -0.74 -2.36 -1.25
C LEU A 90 -1.48 -2.61 0.09
N ALA A 91 -1.07 -1.89 1.12
CA ALA A 91 -1.77 -1.80 2.41
C ALA A 91 -2.41 -0.42 2.54
N SER A 92 -3.52 -0.33 3.27
CA SER A 92 -4.13 0.93 3.69
C SER A 92 -4.25 0.94 5.21
N ASP A 93 -4.20 2.13 5.79
CA ASP A 93 -4.58 2.37 7.18
C ASP A 93 -6.09 2.49 7.38
N GLU A 94 -6.89 2.20 6.34
CA GLU A 94 -8.34 2.43 6.25
C GLU A 94 -8.72 3.93 6.39
N GLY A 95 -7.71 4.79 6.30
CA GLY A 95 -7.79 6.23 6.41
C GLY A 95 -7.20 6.88 5.17
N GLU A 96 -6.32 7.84 5.39
CA GLU A 96 -5.82 8.72 4.34
C GLU A 96 -4.52 8.19 3.70
N TYR A 97 -3.95 7.09 4.20
CA TYR A 97 -2.64 6.63 3.77
C TYR A 97 -2.66 5.21 3.19
N VAL A 98 -1.83 5.02 2.16
CA VAL A 98 -1.53 3.70 1.60
C VAL A 98 -0.02 3.49 1.55
N ALA A 99 0.41 2.25 1.72
CA ALA A 99 1.81 1.85 1.67
C ALA A 99 2.00 0.72 0.68
N CYS A 100 3.09 0.78 -0.11
CA CYS A 100 3.49 -0.30 -1.01
C CYS A 100 5.01 -0.30 -1.20
N ALA A 101 5.54 -1.36 -1.83
CA ALA A 101 6.95 -1.39 -2.22
C ALA A 101 7.26 -0.22 -3.17
N GLY A 102 8.40 0.46 -2.93
CA GLY A 102 8.85 1.61 -3.70
C GLY A 102 9.68 1.24 -4.92
N ALA A 103 10.74 0.46 -4.72
CA ALA A 103 11.59 -0.03 -5.80
C ALA A 103 12.01 -1.49 -5.54
N ALA A 104 12.91 -2.00 -6.39
CA ALA A 104 13.46 -3.33 -6.26
C ALA A 104 14.59 -3.46 -5.22
N ASP A 105 14.70 -2.49 -4.32
CA ASP A 105 15.78 -2.35 -3.34
C ASP A 105 15.33 -2.60 -1.90
N GLY A 106 14.03 -2.82 -1.67
CA GLY A 106 13.45 -2.97 -0.33
C GLY A 106 12.80 -1.71 0.22
N SER A 107 12.85 -0.60 -0.50
CA SER A 107 12.16 0.63 -0.08
C SER A 107 10.64 0.46 -0.05
N ILE A 108 9.98 1.22 0.83
CA ILE A 108 8.53 1.32 0.94
C ILE A 108 8.16 2.79 0.74
N VAL A 109 7.13 3.05 -0.06
CA VAL A 109 6.56 4.38 -0.22
C VAL A 109 5.21 4.46 0.48
N VAL A 110 4.95 5.57 1.14
CA VAL A 110 3.65 5.90 1.74
C VAL A 110 3.06 7.08 0.98
N MET A 111 1.86 6.89 0.47
CA MET A 111 1.13 7.87 -0.32
C MET A 111 -0.13 8.33 0.42
N ARG A 112 -0.48 9.61 0.25
CA ARG A 112 -1.76 10.17 0.69
C ARG A 112 -2.83 9.85 -0.35
N ALA A 113 -4.00 9.40 0.06
CA ALA A 113 -5.05 8.93 -0.84
C ALA A 113 -5.81 10.07 -1.55
N SER A 114 -5.95 11.25 -0.92
CA SER A 114 -6.64 12.40 -1.53
C SER A 114 -5.98 12.97 -2.78
N ASP A 115 -4.65 12.90 -2.88
CA ASP A 115 -3.89 13.48 -3.99
C ASP A 115 -2.81 12.55 -4.56
N GLY A 116 -2.65 11.36 -3.98
CA GLY A 116 -1.64 10.37 -4.34
C GLY A 116 -0.21 10.73 -3.94
N LYS A 117 0.04 11.88 -3.30
CA LYS A 117 1.40 12.37 -3.05
C LYS A 117 2.18 11.40 -2.15
N ILE A 118 3.46 11.16 -2.49
CA ILE A 118 4.38 10.45 -1.59
C ILE A 118 4.70 11.36 -0.40
N VAL A 119 4.27 10.95 0.78
CA VAL A 119 4.41 11.73 2.04
C VAL A 119 5.45 11.14 2.99
N CYS A 120 5.86 9.89 2.78
CA CYS A 120 6.93 9.24 3.54
C CYS A 120 7.59 8.12 2.71
N VAL A 121 8.88 7.87 2.93
CA VAL A 121 9.63 6.76 2.35
C VAL A 121 10.38 6.02 3.45
N ALA A 122 10.21 4.70 3.53
CA ALA A 122 11.14 3.84 4.22
C ALA A 122 12.27 3.46 3.26
N PRO A 123 13.53 3.84 3.55
CA PRO A 123 14.65 3.59 2.64
C PRO A 123 15.01 2.10 2.59
N ALA A 124 15.73 1.73 1.53
CA ALA A 124 16.39 0.42 1.46
C ALA A 124 17.36 0.25 2.63
N VAL A 125 17.40 -0.96 3.21
CA VAL A 125 18.30 -1.31 4.30
C VAL A 125 19.50 -2.07 3.74
N GLY A 126 20.72 -1.67 4.14
CA GLY A 126 21.97 -2.36 3.81
C GLY A 126 22.56 -2.08 2.43
N GLY A 127 22.58 -0.81 2.01
CA GLY A 127 22.97 -0.39 0.66
C GLY A 127 24.33 0.33 0.51
N GLY A 128 25.20 0.37 1.53
CA GLY A 128 26.49 1.05 1.45
C GLY A 128 27.63 0.21 0.86
N ASP A 129 28.51 0.83 0.06
CA ASP A 129 29.81 0.28 -0.38
C ASP A 129 30.88 0.27 0.75
N GLY A 130 30.47 0.43 2.02
CA GLY A 130 31.36 0.73 3.14
C GLY A 130 31.14 -0.14 4.38
N ASP A 131 32.22 -0.82 4.77
CA ASP A 131 32.54 -1.48 6.05
C ASP A 131 31.64 -2.63 6.58
N LYS A 132 32.30 -3.58 7.26
CA LYS A 132 31.79 -4.92 7.59
C LYS A 132 30.75 -4.99 8.73
N ASP A 133 30.25 -3.85 9.18
CA ASP A 133 29.30 -3.70 10.30
C ASP A 133 27.95 -3.07 9.90
N GLU A 134 27.68 -2.85 8.60
CA GLU A 134 26.34 -2.43 8.15
C GLU A 134 25.32 -3.58 8.19
N ASP A 135 24.08 -3.22 8.54
CA ASP A 135 22.92 -4.09 8.48
C ASP A 135 22.82 -4.80 7.12
N ALA A 136 22.86 -6.13 7.09
CA ALA A 136 22.79 -6.90 5.85
C ALA A 136 21.56 -6.51 4.99
N LYS A 137 21.77 -6.44 3.67
CA LYS A 137 20.70 -6.12 2.71
C LYS A 137 19.55 -7.12 2.83
N VAL A 138 18.34 -6.60 3.04
CA VAL A 138 17.13 -7.39 3.23
C VAL A 138 16.44 -7.80 1.91
N GLY A 139 16.83 -7.18 0.80
CA GLY A 139 16.24 -7.44 -0.51
C GLY A 139 14.87 -6.79 -0.69
N MET A 140 14.04 -7.33 -1.58
CA MET A 140 12.73 -6.76 -1.91
C MET A 140 11.79 -6.71 -0.70
N ALA A 141 10.97 -5.66 -0.60
CA ALA A 141 9.79 -5.70 0.24
C ALA A 141 8.73 -6.59 -0.43
N THR A 142 8.29 -7.64 0.25
CA THR A 142 7.40 -8.68 -0.29
C THR A 142 5.98 -8.59 0.26
N CYS A 143 5.81 -8.04 1.46
CA CYS A 143 4.52 -7.72 2.04
C CYS A 143 4.63 -6.51 2.98
N VAL A 144 3.52 -5.76 3.09
CA VAL A 144 3.41 -4.61 3.98
C VAL A 144 2.04 -4.64 4.68
N ALA A 145 2.00 -4.18 5.93
CA ALA A 145 0.79 -3.97 6.70
C ALA A 145 0.92 -2.71 7.56
N PHE A 146 -0.12 -1.88 7.61
CA PHE A 146 -0.18 -0.82 8.62
C PHE A 146 -0.42 -1.42 9.99
N VAL A 147 0.30 -0.93 11.00
CA VAL A 147 0.03 -1.23 12.40
C VAL A 147 -0.78 -0.04 12.95
N PRO A 148 -2.06 -0.24 13.30
CA PRO A 148 -2.90 0.84 13.83
C PRO A 148 -2.23 1.50 15.02
N SER A 149 -2.24 2.83 15.10
CA SER A 149 -1.91 3.52 16.34
C SER A 149 -2.85 4.69 16.57
N ARG A 150 -3.52 4.68 17.72
CA ARG A 150 -4.47 5.73 18.12
C ARG A 150 -3.81 6.89 18.87
N LYS A 151 -2.52 6.76 19.24
CA LYS A 151 -1.82 7.73 20.12
C LYS A 151 -0.36 8.01 19.73
N THR A 152 0.22 7.28 18.78
CA THR A 152 1.63 7.41 18.39
C THR A 152 1.78 7.60 16.88
N THR A 153 3.00 7.89 16.44
CA THR A 153 3.42 7.87 15.03
C THR A 153 2.86 6.63 14.32
N PRO A 154 2.27 6.76 13.12
CA PRO A 154 1.80 5.62 12.34
C PRO A 154 2.98 4.71 11.99
N MET A 155 2.72 3.41 11.92
CA MET A 155 3.75 2.41 11.71
C MET A 155 3.39 1.46 10.57
N VAL A 156 4.41 0.96 9.89
CA VAL A 156 4.28 -0.09 8.88
C VAL A 156 5.15 -1.27 9.29
N PHE A 157 4.53 -2.45 9.32
CA PHE A 157 5.22 -3.72 9.47
C PHE A 157 5.43 -4.33 8.08
N ALA A 158 6.69 -4.64 7.75
CA ALA A 158 7.07 -5.11 6.43
C ALA A 158 7.87 -6.40 6.51
N GLY A 159 7.61 -7.29 5.56
CA GLY A 159 8.38 -8.52 5.34
C GLY A 159 9.22 -8.40 4.08
N TYR A 160 10.36 -9.08 4.09
CA TYR A 160 11.40 -8.95 3.08
C TYR A 160 11.82 -10.28 2.46
N GLU A 161 12.48 -10.18 1.32
CA GLU A 161 12.96 -11.30 0.51
C GLU A 161 13.98 -12.18 1.24
N ASP A 162 14.86 -11.56 2.02
CA ASP A 162 15.79 -12.31 2.85
C ASP A 162 15.07 -13.07 3.96
N GLY A 163 13.80 -12.77 4.24
CA GLY A 163 12.96 -13.33 5.31
C GLY A 163 13.03 -12.56 6.64
N SER A 164 13.64 -11.37 6.62
CA SER A 164 13.58 -10.42 7.72
C SER A 164 12.21 -9.74 7.76
N VAL A 165 11.83 -9.30 8.95
CA VAL A 165 10.70 -8.40 9.17
C VAL A 165 11.20 -7.13 9.84
N ILE A 166 10.61 -5.99 9.48
CA ILE A 166 10.97 -4.68 10.01
C ILE A 166 9.70 -3.92 10.38
N LEU A 167 9.69 -3.36 11.59
CA LEU A 167 8.71 -2.37 11.99
C LEU A 167 9.29 -0.98 11.75
N TRP A 168 8.61 -0.20 10.93
CA TRP A 168 8.94 1.18 10.58
C TRP A 168 8.01 2.14 11.31
N ALA A 169 8.58 3.17 11.95
CA ALA A 169 7.82 4.34 12.34
C ALA A 169 7.87 5.38 11.22
N LEU A 170 6.70 5.87 10.80
CA LEU A 170 6.55 6.77 9.67
C LEU A 170 6.55 8.24 10.13
N ASP A 171 7.62 8.97 9.84
CA ASP A 171 7.65 10.40 10.07
C ASP A 171 7.03 11.12 8.86
N ILE A 172 5.69 11.07 8.76
CA ILE A 172 4.92 11.60 7.64
C ILE A 172 5.03 13.13 7.57
N ILE A 173 5.34 13.66 6.39
CA ILE A 173 5.29 15.10 6.12
C ILE A 173 4.10 15.39 5.20
N ASP A 174 3.04 15.91 5.80
CA ASP A 174 1.76 16.17 5.13
C ASP A 174 1.67 17.60 4.53
N GLY A 175 2.81 18.26 4.30
CA GLY A 175 2.84 19.63 3.77
C GLY A 175 2.53 19.73 2.28
N GLU A 176 2.09 20.90 1.82
CA GLU A 176 1.88 21.17 0.39
C GLU A 176 3.18 21.15 -0.41
N ASN A 177 4.33 21.44 0.22
CA ASN A 177 5.63 21.49 -0.46
C ASN A 177 5.97 20.13 -1.10
N PRO A 178 6.05 20.03 -2.43
CA PRO A 178 6.32 18.76 -3.12
C PRO A 178 7.75 18.25 -2.91
N ALA A 179 8.69 19.10 -2.47
CA ALA A 179 10.06 18.68 -2.20
C ALA A 179 10.26 18.06 -0.80
N SER A 180 9.27 18.17 0.10
CA SER A 180 9.36 17.60 1.44
C SER A 180 8.69 16.22 1.46
N THR A 181 9.49 15.17 1.66
CA THR A 181 9.02 13.81 1.88
C THR A 181 9.55 13.32 3.23
N GLY A 182 8.66 12.74 4.03
CA GLY A 182 9.03 12.12 5.30
C GLY A 182 9.99 10.94 5.11
N LEU A 183 10.77 10.63 6.14
CA LEU A 183 11.61 9.44 6.16
C LEU A 183 11.18 8.54 7.31
N ALA A 184 10.90 7.28 7.00
CA ALA A 184 10.60 6.31 8.04
C ALA A 184 11.89 5.89 8.75
N ARG A 185 11.76 5.58 10.04
CA ARG A 185 12.86 5.07 10.87
C ARG A 185 12.59 3.64 11.29
N VAL A 186 13.63 2.83 11.32
CA VAL A 186 13.56 1.46 11.85
C VAL A 186 13.26 1.54 13.35
N MET A 187 12.14 0.96 13.78
CA MET A 187 11.82 0.76 15.20
C MET A 187 12.54 -0.49 15.72
N TRP A 188 12.42 -1.58 14.96
CA TRP A 188 13.15 -2.81 15.19
C TRP A 188 13.17 -3.65 13.91
N ARG A 189 14.11 -4.59 13.86
CA ARG A 189 14.25 -5.58 12.80
C ARG A 189 14.54 -6.95 13.41
N ALA A 190 14.04 -8.02 12.80
CA ALA A 190 14.43 -9.38 13.17
C ALA A 190 14.42 -10.31 11.97
N ARG A 191 15.31 -11.31 12.01
CA ARG A 191 15.28 -12.45 11.11
C ARG A 191 14.22 -13.44 11.61
N ALA A 192 12.99 -13.31 11.12
CA ALA A 192 11.85 -14.10 11.59
C ALA A 192 11.72 -15.45 10.90
N HIS A 193 12.10 -15.52 9.61
CA HIS A 193 11.97 -16.73 8.79
C HIS A 193 13.35 -17.29 8.42
N SER A 194 13.43 -18.44 7.76
CA SER A 194 14.66 -18.89 7.06
C SER A 194 14.60 -18.65 5.56
N GLU A 195 13.40 -18.37 5.03
CA GLU A 195 13.13 -18.02 3.63
C GLU A 195 12.33 -16.72 3.55
N THR A 196 11.99 -16.27 2.33
CA THR A 196 11.26 -15.01 2.08
C THR A 196 9.95 -14.91 2.87
N VAL A 197 9.66 -13.71 3.39
CA VAL A 197 8.36 -13.43 4.01
C VAL A 197 7.32 -13.27 2.90
N LEU A 198 6.17 -13.93 3.03
CA LEU A 198 5.12 -13.94 2.00
C LEU A 198 3.92 -13.06 2.36
N CYS A 199 3.63 -12.93 3.64
CA CYS A 199 2.50 -12.15 4.13
C CYS A 199 2.75 -11.58 5.51
N ALA A 200 2.03 -10.50 5.82
CA ALA A 200 2.03 -9.88 7.12
C ALA A 200 0.62 -9.35 7.45
N SER A 201 0.28 -9.31 8.73
CA SER A 201 -0.97 -8.72 9.23
C SER A 201 -0.73 -8.14 10.62
N ALA A 202 -1.26 -6.95 10.88
CA ALA A 202 -1.24 -6.34 12.20
C ALA A 202 -2.61 -6.52 12.88
N ASP A 203 -2.61 -6.63 14.20
CA ASP A 203 -3.86 -6.66 14.95
C ASP A 203 -4.53 -5.27 14.96
N ALA A 204 -5.86 -5.25 15.15
CA ALA A 204 -6.65 -4.01 15.12
C ALA A 204 -6.37 -3.07 16.32
N SER A 205 -5.79 -3.58 17.41
CA SER A 205 -5.37 -2.79 18.57
C SER A 205 -4.00 -2.14 18.39
N GLY A 206 -3.22 -2.54 17.38
CA GLY A 206 -1.86 -2.06 17.15
C GLY A 206 -0.81 -2.64 18.09
N THR A 207 -1.11 -3.73 18.78
CA THR A 207 -0.24 -4.28 19.84
C THR A 207 0.72 -5.36 19.35
N GLY A 208 0.46 -5.90 18.17
CA GLY A 208 1.15 -7.04 17.61
C GLY A 208 0.90 -7.16 16.11
N ALA A 209 1.78 -7.92 15.48
CA ALA A 209 1.69 -8.28 14.08
C ALA A 209 2.20 -9.71 13.91
N MET A 210 1.72 -10.37 12.86
CA MET A 210 2.13 -11.70 12.45
C MET A 210 2.72 -11.64 11.04
N SER A 211 3.64 -12.54 10.77
CA SER A 211 4.29 -12.77 9.49
C SER A 211 4.22 -14.25 9.12
N GLY A 212 4.11 -14.55 7.82
CA GLY A 212 4.17 -15.91 7.30
C GLY A 212 5.22 -16.01 6.19
N GLY A 213 6.04 -17.06 6.21
CA GLY A 213 7.18 -17.24 5.31
C GLY A 213 7.03 -18.41 4.35
N ALA A 214 7.90 -18.45 3.35
CA ALA A 214 8.01 -19.58 2.41
C ALA A 214 8.54 -20.86 3.08
N ASP A 215 9.18 -20.71 4.24
CA ASP A 215 9.64 -21.80 5.11
C ASP A 215 8.50 -22.58 5.79
N GLY A 216 7.25 -22.16 5.58
CA GLY A 216 6.06 -22.76 6.18
C GLY A 216 5.81 -22.33 7.62
N ALA A 217 6.59 -21.38 8.16
CA ALA A 217 6.40 -20.85 9.50
C ALA A 217 5.47 -19.63 9.50
N ALA A 218 4.77 -19.44 10.62
CA ALA A 218 4.06 -18.22 10.96
C ALA A 218 4.50 -17.76 12.36
N VAL A 219 4.90 -16.50 12.48
CA VAL A 219 5.53 -15.89 13.67
C VAL A 219 4.94 -14.53 13.95
#